data_AF-A0A9W4TBZ5-F1
#
_entry.id   AF-A0A9W4TBZ5-F1
#
_cell.length_a   1.000
_cell.length_b   1.000
_cell.length_c   1.000
_cell.angle_alpha   90.00
_cell.angle_beta   90.00
_cell.angle_gamma   90.00
#
_symmetry.space_group_name_H-M   'P 1'
#
loop_
_entity.id
_entity.type
_entity.pdbx_description
1 polymer ?
#
loop_
_entity_poly.entity_id
_entity_poly.type
_entity_poly.pdbx_seq_one_letter_code
_entity_poly.pdbx_strand_id
1 'polypeptide(L)'
;FDQLMQFRAETGRFNAWMNILENTINSRGRYGSLVNASEEFKKGGIGIDGSIMEYVLSNMILVNSIVGVCEDVEDRVRLRNQLHDCNLSRIIEKMRTLNYELINRQISKFENDSELDFEEVTEYYNQQILQDMTYPFIIFLLTYMCILSSVEGTKAHDFFLSTLQQMLLIRDEGETRTRYFQLINALITQIVRDRRVPDQDLNSSINIIVSQVLRKLDEQEKLEAALEAALEEAKEAKAIAEKALREKKELENELSSREVQIAEKDLLIRKYETILKELGYSNDS
;
A
#
# COMPACT_ATOMS: atom_id res chain seq x y z
N PHE A 1 24.97 14.20 28.99
CA PHE A 1 24.99 13.48 27.69
C PHE A 1 23.62 13.58 27.03
N ASP A 2 22.54 13.31 27.77
CA ASP A 2 21.15 13.46 27.27
C ASP A 2 20.78 14.90 26.87
N GLN A 3 21.21 15.91 27.64
CA GLN A 3 21.02 17.32 27.26
C GLN A 3 21.76 17.71 25.97
N LEU A 4 22.89 17.05 25.67
CA LEU A 4 23.65 17.25 24.42
C LEU A 4 22.97 16.55 23.24
N MET A 5 22.30 15.42 23.46
CA MET A 5 21.49 14.74 22.45
C MET A 5 20.16 15.47 22.20
N GLN A 6 19.57 16.05 23.23
CA GLN A 6 18.36 16.87 23.15
C GLN A 6 18.64 18.21 22.45
N PHE A 7 19.77 18.86 22.72
CA PHE A 7 20.23 20.04 21.98
C PHE A 7 20.57 19.72 20.51
N ARG A 8 21.09 18.50 20.23
CA ARG A 8 21.32 17.99 18.86
C ARG A 8 20.03 17.60 18.12
N ALA A 9 18.96 17.35 18.85
CA ALA A 9 17.62 17.09 18.31
C ALA A 9 16.86 18.42 18.07
N GLU A 10 17.08 19.44 18.90
CA GLU A 10 16.50 20.79 18.74
C GLU A 10 17.25 21.65 17.71
N THR A 11 18.53 21.37 17.47
CA THR A 11 19.31 21.97 16.38
C THR A 11 19.80 20.86 15.45
N GLY A 12 19.14 20.68 14.30
CA GLY A 12 19.51 19.65 13.34
C GLY A 12 21.01 19.62 13.07
N ARG A 13 21.59 18.42 12.84
CA ARG A 13 23.05 18.24 12.73
C ARG A 13 23.73 19.12 11.67
N PHE A 14 22.98 19.60 10.68
CA PHE A 14 23.46 20.50 9.63
C PHE A 14 23.15 21.98 9.91
N ASN A 15 22.34 22.29 10.93
CA ASN A 15 21.82 23.64 11.19
C ASN A 15 22.95 24.65 11.43
N ALA A 16 23.95 24.31 12.25
CA ALA A 16 25.10 25.19 12.48
C ALA A 16 25.86 25.49 11.17
N TRP A 17 26.09 24.47 10.35
CA TRP A 17 26.76 24.61 9.06
C TRP A 17 25.94 25.47 8.08
N MET A 18 24.65 25.17 7.93
CA MET A 18 23.74 25.91 7.05
C MET A 18 23.59 27.38 7.46
N ASN A 19 23.51 27.66 8.76
CA ASN A 19 23.46 29.05 9.25
C ASN A 19 24.72 29.83 8.91
N ILE A 20 25.90 29.22 9.03
CA ILE A 20 27.18 29.87 8.66
C ILE A 20 27.20 30.15 7.15
N LEU A 21 26.83 29.16 6.34
CA LEU A 21 26.76 29.30 4.88
C LEU A 21 25.80 30.41 4.47
N GLU A 22 24.60 30.45 5.06
CA GLU A 22 23.61 31.47 4.76
C GLU A 22 24.07 32.87 5.16
N ASN A 23 24.66 33.02 6.34
CA ASN A 23 25.20 34.30 6.81
C ASN A 23 26.34 34.80 5.91
N THR A 24 27.16 33.88 5.39
CA THR A 24 28.25 34.20 4.46
C THR A 24 27.72 34.66 3.10
N ILE A 25 26.60 34.10 2.64
CA ILE A 25 25.93 34.58 1.41
C ILE A 25 25.29 35.95 1.66
N ASN A 26 24.70 36.18 2.84
CA ASN A 26 24.05 37.45 3.19
C ASN A 26 25.06 38.61 3.38
N SER A 27 26.28 38.33 3.85
CA SER A 27 27.29 39.36 4.15
C SER A 27 27.79 40.12 2.91
N ARG A 28 27.55 39.59 1.70
CA ARG A 28 27.83 40.20 0.40
C ARG A 28 26.92 41.40 0.05
N GLY A 29 25.79 41.56 0.73
CA GLY A 29 24.77 42.57 0.40
C GLY A 29 23.74 42.07 -0.62
N ARG A 30 22.63 42.81 -0.80
CA ARG A 30 21.53 42.38 -1.69
C ARG A 30 21.88 42.63 -3.17
N TYR A 31 21.59 41.64 -4.02
CA TYR A 31 21.68 41.73 -5.50
C TYR A 31 23.06 42.12 -6.07
N GLY A 32 24.16 41.68 -5.44
CA GLY A 32 25.51 42.04 -5.90
C GLY A 32 25.86 43.52 -5.71
N SER A 33 25.05 44.25 -4.94
CA SER A 33 25.28 45.65 -4.56
C SER A 33 25.85 45.73 -3.13
N LEU A 34 26.84 46.61 -2.94
CA LEU A 34 27.42 46.92 -1.61
C LEU A 34 26.43 47.63 -0.67
N VAL A 35 25.23 47.95 -1.16
CA VAL A 35 24.12 48.47 -0.35
C VAL A 35 23.72 47.36 0.62
N ASN A 36 24.07 47.57 1.89
CA ASN A 36 23.89 46.64 3.02
C ASN A 36 24.90 45.47 3.13
N ALA A 37 26.03 45.52 2.44
CA ALA A 37 27.13 44.57 2.69
C ALA A 37 27.80 44.85 4.05
N SER A 38 28.26 43.80 4.73
CA SER A 38 28.96 43.89 6.02
C SER A 38 30.24 44.75 5.90
N GLU A 39 30.61 45.49 6.96
CA GLU A 39 31.82 46.33 6.93
C GLU A 39 33.10 45.53 6.62
N GLU A 40 33.16 44.27 7.04
CA GLU A 40 34.26 43.34 6.73
C GLU A 40 34.36 43.05 5.22
N PHE A 41 33.20 42.90 4.56
CA PHE A 41 33.13 42.68 3.11
C PHE A 41 33.56 43.94 2.34
N LYS A 42 33.17 45.13 2.83
CA LYS A 42 33.58 46.41 2.23
C LYS A 42 35.08 46.70 2.38
N LYS A 43 35.71 46.27 3.48
CA LYS A 43 37.14 46.52 3.76
C LYS A 43 38.09 45.58 3.03
N GLY A 44 37.61 44.43 2.55
CA GLY A 44 38.50 43.36 2.13
C GLY A 44 38.93 43.35 0.65
N GLY A 45 38.59 44.38 -0.13
CA GLY A 45 39.23 44.66 -1.42
C GLY A 45 38.79 43.80 -2.61
N ILE A 46 39.39 44.06 -3.78
CA ILE A 46 39.10 43.40 -5.05
C ILE A 46 39.58 41.94 -4.99
N GLY A 47 38.66 40.98 -5.09
CA GLY A 47 38.95 39.54 -5.10
C GLY A 47 38.15 38.70 -4.08
N ILE A 48 37.54 39.34 -3.07
CA ILE A 48 36.69 38.63 -2.09
C ILE A 48 35.45 38.03 -2.73
N ASP A 49 34.87 38.69 -3.73
CA ASP A 49 33.74 38.14 -4.48
C ASP A 49 34.08 36.76 -5.07
N GLY A 50 35.27 36.58 -5.64
CA GLY A 50 35.71 35.29 -6.17
C GLY A 50 35.84 34.23 -5.07
N SER A 51 36.43 34.59 -3.93
CA SER A 51 36.60 33.66 -2.79
C SER A 51 35.26 33.22 -2.19
N ILE A 52 34.24 34.08 -2.17
CA ILE A 52 32.89 33.68 -1.70
C ILE A 52 32.22 32.76 -2.71
N MET A 53 32.33 33.04 -4.02
CA MET A 53 31.78 32.16 -5.04
C MET A 53 32.38 30.76 -4.96
N GLU A 54 33.70 30.64 -4.81
CA GLU A 54 34.37 29.35 -4.63
C GLU A 54 33.96 28.66 -3.33
N TYR A 55 33.78 29.42 -2.24
CA TYR A 55 33.29 28.88 -0.97
C TYR A 55 31.86 28.32 -1.11
N VAL A 56 30.95 29.08 -1.71
CA VAL A 56 29.56 28.65 -1.92
C VAL A 56 29.50 27.45 -2.87
N LEU A 57 30.27 27.47 -3.96
CA LEU A 57 30.42 26.33 -4.87
C LEU A 57 30.89 25.08 -4.12
N SER A 58 31.95 25.20 -3.33
CA SER A 58 32.51 24.10 -2.55
C SER A 58 31.49 23.51 -1.57
N ASN A 59 30.67 24.35 -0.93
CA ASN A 59 29.62 23.90 -0.03
C ASN A 59 28.50 23.16 -0.77
N MET A 60 28.09 23.64 -1.96
CA MET A 60 27.08 22.95 -2.75
C MET A 60 27.60 21.61 -3.30
N ILE A 61 28.87 21.55 -3.69
CA ILE A 61 29.53 20.28 -4.04
C ILE A 61 29.51 19.33 -2.83
N LEU A 62 29.84 19.83 -1.63
CA LEU A 62 29.82 19.02 -0.42
C LEU A 62 28.43 18.48 -0.11
N VAL A 63 27.37 19.29 -0.24
CA VAL A 63 25.98 18.82 -0.13
C VAL A 63 25.72 17.66 -1.09
N ASN A 64 26.05 17.82 -2.37
CA ASN A 64 25.88 16.77 -3.38
C ASN A 64 26.70 15.52 -3.06
N SER A 65 27.92 15.67 -2.57
CA SER A 65 28.79 14.54 -2.21
C SER A 65 28.28 13.78 -0.99
N ILE A 66 27.75 14.47 0.04
CA ILE A 66 27.22 13.82 1.25
C ILE A 66 25.96 13.01 0.93
N VAL A 67 25.11 13.50 0.02
CA VAL A 67 23.93 12.74 -0.41
C VAL A 67 24.33 11.61 -1.37
N GLY A 68 25.22 11.89 -2.32
CA GLY A 68 25.61 10.94 -3.37
C GLY A 68 26.49 9.78 -2.90
N VAL A 69 26.99 9.79 -1.66
CA VAL A 69 27.73 8.64 -1.08
C VAL A 69 26.80 7.52 -0.62
N CYS A 70 25.51 7.81 -0.42
CA CYS A 70 24.53 6.83 0.03
C CYS A 70 24.01 5.98 -1.12
N GLU A 71 24.16 4.66 -1.00
CA GLU A 71 23.69 3.69 -2.00
C GLU A 71 22.16 3.49 -1.94
N ASP A 72 21.59 3.49 -0.73
CA ASP A 72 20.15 3.30 -0.53
C ASP A 72 19.35 4.58 -0.77
N VAL A 73 18.28 4.48 -1.57
CA VAL A 73 17.42 5.62 -1.91
C VAL A 73 16.73 6.23 -0.69
N GLU A 74 16.36 5.40 0.29
CA GLU A 74 15.75 5.86 1.55
C GLU A 74 16.70 6.75 2.35
N ASP A 75 18.00 6.42 2.36
CA ASP A 75 19.01 7.20 3.06
C ASP A 75 19.29 8.51 2.34
N ARG A 76 19.32 8.51 1.00
CA ARG A 76 19.44 9.74 0.20
C ARG A 76 18.28 10.70 0.45
N VAL A 77 17.03 10.21 0.40
CA VAL A 77 15.82 10.99 0.67
C VAL A 77 15.83 11.54 2.10
N ARG A 78 16.15 10.70 3.09
CA ARG A 78 16.24 11.10 4.50
C ARG A 78 17.28 12.20 4.71
N LEU A 79 18.45 12.08 4.08
CA LEU A 79 19.51 13.09 4.14
C LEU A 79 19.08 14.42 3.51
N ARG A 80 18.46 14.40 2.32
CA ARG A 80 17.93 15.62 1.70
C ARG A 80 16.89 16.30 2.59
N ASN A 81 15.95 15.55 3.15
CA ASN A 81 14.94 16.11 4.06
C ASN A 81 15.59 16.81 5.27
N GLN A 82 16.57 16.17 5.91
CA GLN A 82 17.30 16.79 7.03
C GLN A 82 18.05 18.06 6.64
N LEU A 83 18.57 18.15 5.41
CA LEU A 83 19.19 19.36 4.89
C LEU A 83 18.14 20.45 4.63
N HIS A 84 16.99 20.10 4.05
CA HIS A 84 15.86 21.02 3.86
C HIS A 84 15.31 21.56 5.19
N ASP A 85 15.19 20.71 6.22
CA ASP A 85 14.82 21.10 7.58
C ASP A 85 15.82 22.11 8.19
N CYS A 86 17.07 22.07 7.74
CA CYS A 86 18.11 23.03 8.09
C CYS A 86 18.14 24.25 7.15
N ASN A 87 17.02 24.60 6.52
CA ASN A 87 16.81 25.74 5.62
C ASN A 87 17.57 25.69 4.29
N LEU A 88 18.00 24.52 3.82
CA LEU A 88 18.72 24.41 2.54
C LEU A 88 17.94 25.01 1.37
N SER A 89 16.60 24.88 1.32
CA SER A 89 15.78 25.47 0.23
C SER A 89 15.98 26.98 0.12
N ARG A 90 15.91 27.69 1.25
CA ARG A 90 16.12 29.14 1.30
C ARG A 90 17.54 29.53 0.93
N ILE A 91 18.52 28.71 1.30
CA ILE A 91 19.93 28.94 0.94
C ILE A 91 20.13 28.77 -0.56
N ILE A 92 19.55 27.73 -1.18
CA ILE A 92 19.60 27.49 -2.62
C ILE A 92 19.01 28.67 -3.39
N GLU A 93 17.87 29.22 -2.97
CA GLU A 93 17.29 30.42 -3.58
C GLU A 93 18.28 31.59 -3.58
N LYS A 94 18.97 31.81 -2.46
CA LYS A 94 20.01 32.85 -2.36
C LYS A 94 21.21 32.54 -3.24
N MET A 95 21.65 31.28 -3.31
CA MET A 95 22.74 30.86 -4.19
C MET A 95 22.44 31.13 -5.67
N ARG A 96 21.18 30.92 -6.11
CA ARG A 96 20.77 31.22 -7.49
C ARG A 96 20.92 32.71 -7.83
N THR A 97 20.66 33.61 -6.87
CA THR A 97 20.82 35.06 -7.09
C THR A 97 22.28 35.48 -7.34
N LEU A 98 23.24 34.61 -7.04
CA LEU A 98 24.67 34.87 -7.29
C LEU A 98 24.99 34.83 -8.80
N ASN A 99 24.12 34.26 -9.64
CA ASN A 99 24.28 34.15 -11.10
C ASN A 99 25.63 33.54 -11.54
N TYR A 100 26.11 32.55 -10.78
CA TYR A 100 27.37 31.86 -11.06
C TYR A 100 27.10 30.47 -11.65
N GLU A 101 27.58 30.23 -12.87
CA GLU A 101 27.22 29.06 -13.67
C GLU A 101 27.53 27.73 -12.96
N LEU A 102 28.71 27.61 -12.34
CA LEU A 102 29.12 26.37 -11.67
C LEU A 102 28.24 26.06 -10.45
N ILE A 103 27.81 27.09 -9.70
CA ILE A 103 26.88 26.92 -8.57
C ILE A 103 25.53 26.45 -9.10
N ASN A 104 25.00 27.12 -10.14
CA ASN A 104 23.74 26.73 -10.75
C ASN A 104 23.76 25.29 -11.27
N ARG A 105 24.88 24.85 -11.85
CA ARG A 105 25.06 23.46 -12.28
C ARG A 105 24.99 22.47 -11.11
N GLN A 106 25.59 22.79 -9.97
CA GLN A 106 25.51 21.95 -8.77
C GLN A 106 24.11 21.92 -8.16
N ILE A 107 23.38 23.03 -8.21
CA ILE A 107 21.98 23.09 -7.77
C ILE A 107 21.11 22.22 -8.68
N SER A 108 21.22 22.37 -10.00
CA SER A 108 20.47 21.54 -10.95
C SER A 108 20.79 20.06 -10.78
N LYS A 109 22.04 19.71 -10.48
CA LYS A 109 22.39 18.33 -10.14
C LYS A 109 21.63 17.84 -8.91
N PHE A 110 21.63 18.62 -7.81
CA PHE A 110 20.94 18.25 -6.57
C PHE A 110 19.43 17.99 -6.80
N GLU A 111 18.79 18.86 -7.58
CA GLU A 111 17.37 18.77 -7.91
C GLU A 111 17.06 17.57 -8.80
N ASN A 112 17.82 17.38 -9.89
CA ASN A 112 17.67 16.22 -10.76
C ASN A 112 17.88 14.90 -10.00
N ASP A 113 18.91 14.82 -9.15
CA ASP A 113 19.16 13.64 -8.33
C ASP A 113 18.00 13.41 -7.33
N SER A 114 17.32 14.47 -6.87
CA SER A 114 16.15 14.36 -6.01
C SER A 114 14.90 13.88 -6.75
N GLU A 115 14.71 14.30 -8.00
CA GLU A 115 13.63 13.82 -8.87
C GLU A 115 13.81 12.34 -9.18
N LEU A 116 15.02 11.91 -9.53
CA LEU A 116 15.36 10.50 -9.78
C LEU A 116 15.10 9.63 -8.56
N ASP A 117 15.45 10.09 -7.36
CA ASP A 117 15.17 9.35 -6.13
C ASP A 117 13.67 9.24 -5.84
N PHE A 118 12.90 10.29 -6.17
CA PHE A 118 11.45 10.24 -6.07
C PHE A 118 10.84 9.23 -7.06
N GLU A 119 11.35 9.19 -8.28
CA GLU A 119 10.96 8.19 -9.28
C GLU A 119 11.31 6.77 -8.83
N GLU A 120 12.53 6.53 -8.32
CA GLU A 120 12.97 5.22 -7.82
C GLU A 120 12.11 4.74 -6.64
N VAL A 121 11.83 5.62 -5.68
CA VAL A 121 10.92 5.32 -4.56
C VAL A 121 9.52 4.99 -5.07
N THR A 122 9.01 5.78 -6.01
CA THR A 122 7.69 5.57 -6.61
C THR A 122 7.62 4.25 -7.36
N GLU A 123 8.67 3.90 -8.11
CA GLU A 123 8.75 2.65 -8.85
C GLU A 123 8.85 1.44 -7.91
N TYR A 124 9.69 1.52 -6.87
CA TYR A 124 9.77 0.50 -5.82
C TYR A 124 8.42 0.25 -5.15
N TYR A 125 7.72 1.33 -4.76
CA TYR A 125 6.39 1.22 -4.18
C TYR A 125 5.37 0.71 -5.19
N ASN A 126 5.40 1.14 -6.45
CA ASN A 126 4.50 0.60 -7.49
C ASN A 126 4.72 -0.90 -7.71
N GLN A 127 5.98 -1.37 -7.72
CA GLN A 127 6.31 -2.78 -7.86
C GLN A 127 5.88 -3.61 -6.64
N GLN A 128 6.03 -3.09 -5.41
CA GLN A 128 5.55 -3.77 -4.20
C GLN A 128 4.02 -3.71 -4.02
N ILE A 129 3.37 -2.58 -4.33
CA ILE A 129 1.92 -2.38 -4.20
C ILE A 129 1.16 -3.26 -5.20
N LEU A 130 1.69 -3.44 -6.42
CA LEU A 130 1.11 -4.36 -7.41
C LEU A 130 1.28 -5.84 -7.02
N GLN A 131 2.29 -6.16 -6.20
CA GLN A 131 2.57 -7.53 -5.77
C GLN A 131 1.93 -7.87 -4.41
N ASP A 132 1.64 -6.87 -3.57
CA ASP A 132 1.21 -7.10 -2.19
C ASP A 132 0.02 -6.20 -1.83
N MET A 133 -1.20 -6.73 -1.98
CA MET A 133 -2.49 -6.11 -1.59
C MET A 133 -2.65 -5.97 -0.05
N THR A 134 -1.56 -6.10 0.71
CA THR A 134 -1.54 -6.33 2.16
C THR A 134 -1.47 -5.03 2.97
N TYR A 135 -1.25 -3.86 2.33
CA TYR A 135 -1.12 -2.58 3.04
C TYR A 135 -2.15 -1.51 2.60
N PRO A 136 -3.44 -1.67 2.98
CA PRO A 136 -4.51 -0.71 2.67
C PRO A 136 -4.21 0.74 3.07
N PHE A 137 -3.47 0.95 4.15
CA PHE A 137 -3.14 2.30 4.65
C PHE A 137 -2.14 3.04 3.73
N ILE A 138 -1.16 2.33 3.17
CA ILE A 138 -0.15 2.91 2.28
C ILE A 138 -0.78 3.29 0.94
N ILE A 139 -1.62 2.41 0.40
CA ILE A 139 -2.39 2.67 -0.83
C ILE A 139 -3.28 3.90 -0.65
N PHE A 140 -3.96 4.01 0.49
CA PHE A 140 -4.80 5.16 0.81
C PHE A 140 -3.99 6.46 0.85
N LEU A 141 -2.87 6.48 1.58
CA LEU A 141 -2.04 7.68 1.73
C LEU A 141 -1.47 8.14 0.38
N LEU A 142 -0.94 7.21 -0.42
CA LEU A 142 -0.37 7.53 -1.74
C LEU A 142 -1.44 8.05 -2.70
N THR A 143 -2.58 7.38 -2.78
CA THR A 143 -3.70 7.81 -3.62
C THR A 143 -4.19 9.20 -3.23
N TYR A 144 -4.30 9.47 -1.92
CA TYR A 144 -4.66 10.79 -1.41
C TYR A 144 -3.64 11.86 -1.80
N MET A 145 -2.34 11.60 -1.64
CA MET A 145 -1.26 12.52 -2.02
C MET A 145 -1.26 12.83 -3.53
N CYS A 146 -1.41 11.81 -4.37
CA CYS A 146 -1.46 11.99 -5.83
C CYS A 146 -2.67 12.82 -6.28
N ILE A 147 -3.85 12.56 -5.72
CA ILE A 147 -5.05 13.35 -6.03
C ILE A 147 -4.85 14.79 -5.56
N LEU A 148 -4.33 14.99 -4.35
CA LEU A 148 -4.11 16.32 -3.78
C LEU A 148 -3.17 17.15 -4.65
N SER A 149 -2.03 16.58 -5.06
CA SER A 149 -1.08 17.24 -5.98
C SER A 149 -1.72 17.56 -7.33
N SER A 150 -2.59 16.70 -7.86
CA SER A 150 -3.29 16.94 -9.13
C SER A 150 -4.31 18.07 -9.07
N VAL A 151 -4.90 18.36 -7.90
CA VAL A 151 -5.95 19.38 -7.75
C VAL A 151 -5.44 20.66 -7.08
N GLU A 152 -4.19 20.67 -6.61
CA GLU A 152 -3.56 21.79 -5.94
C GLU A 152 -3.58 23.06 -6.81
N GLY A 153 -3.97 24.19 -6.20
CA GLY A 153 -4.11 25.47 -6.92
C GLY A 153 -5.36 25.61 -7.79
N THR A 154 -6.27 24.62 -7.82
CA THR A 154 -7.52 24.68 -8.57
C THR A 154 -8.75 24.72 -7.65
N LYS A 155 -9.90 25.17 -8.17
CA LYS A 155 -11.19 25.08 -7.44
C LYS A 155 -11.61 23.63 -7.14
N ALA A 156 -11.04 22.64 -7.83
CA ALA A 156 -11.34 21.23 -7.60
C ALA A 156 -10.85 20.74 -6.22
N HIS A 157 -9.83 21.40 -5.65
CA HIS A 157 -9.33 21.12 -4.30
C HIS A 157 -10.44 21.20 -3.24
N ASP A 158 -11.22 22.29 -3.25
CA ASP A 158 -12.29 22.51 -2.25
C ASP A 158 -13.44 21.51 -2.41
N PHE A 159 -13.77 21.14 -3.65
CA PHE A 159 -14.77 20.11 -3.93
C PHE A 159 -14.32 18.72 -3.49
N PHE A 160 -13.05 18.37 -3.69
CA PHE A 160 -12.48 17.11 -3.22
C PHE A 160 -12.52 17.03 -1.69
N LEU A 161 -12.06 18.06 -0.99
CA LEU A 161 -12.07 18.11 0.47
C LEU A 161 -13.50 18.03 1.03
N SER A 162 -14.45 18.78 0.45
CA SER A 162 -15.86 18.73 0.83
C SER A 162 -16.46 17.33 0.64
N THR A 163 -16.08 16.62 -0.42
CA THR A 163 -16.54 15.25 -0.67
C THR A 163 -16.06 14.29 0.42
N LEU A 164 -14.78 14.36 0.81
CA LEU A 164 -14.24 13.53 1.89
C LEU A 164 -14.91 13.81 3.24
N GLN A 165 -15.16 15.09 3.54
CA GLN A 165 -15.90 15.49 4.74
C GLN A 165 -17.33 14.93 4.75
N GLN A 166 -18.01 14.90 3.60
CA GLN A 166 -19.34 14.29 3.48
C GLN A 166 -19.31 12.78 3.70
N MET A 167 -18.29 12.08 3.18
CA MET A 167 -18.11 10.64 3.45
C MET A 167 -17.89 10.34 4.94
N LEU A 168 -17.22 11.25 5.68
CA LEU A 168 -17.02 11.12 7.12
C LEU A 168 -18.34 11.24 7.92
N LEU A 169 -19.31 11.99 7.40
CA LEU A 169 -20.61 12.22 8.05
C LEU A 169 -21.61 11.07 7.89
N ILE A 170 -21.26 9.99 7.18
CA ILE A 170 -22.08 8.78 7.11
C ILE A 170 -22.08 8.11 8.50
N ARG A 171 -23.19 8.27 9.24
CA ARG A 171 -23.35 7.87 10.65
C ARG A 171 -23.81 6.43 10.86
N ASP A 172 -24.26 5.75 9.81
CA ASP A 172 -24.77 4.39 9.92
C ASP A 172 -23.64 3.39 10.18
N GLU A 173 -23.94 2.33 10.94
CA GLU A 173 -23.00 1.26 11.28
C GLU A 173 -23.32 -0.04 10.53
N GLY A 174 -22.30 -0.90 10.37
CA GLY A 174 -22.45 -2.22 9.75
C GLY A 174 -22.77 -2.19 8.26
N GLU A 175 -23.73 -2.99 7.83
CA GLU A 175 -24.04 -3.27 6.42
C GLU A 175 -24.56 -2.05 5.66
N THR A 176 -25.36 -1.20 6.31
CA THR A 176 -25.90 0.04 5.73
C THR A 176 -24.77 0.99 5.30
N ARG A 177 -23.71 1.09 6.12
CA ARG A 177 -22.52 1.89 5.80
C ARG A 177 -21.81 1.36 4.56
N THR A 178 -21.65 0.04 4.47
CA THR A 178 -21.06 -0.63 3.31
C THR A 178 -21.87 -0.34 2.04
N ARG A 179 -23.20 -0.41 2.10
CA ARG A 179 -24.09 -0.09 0.99
C ARG A 179 -23.92 1.36 0.51
N TYR A 180 -23.77 2.32 1.43
CA TYR A 180 -23.47 3.71 1.05
C TYR A 180 -22.14 3.87 0.32
N PHE A 181 -21.06 3.26 0.81
CA PHE A 181 -19.75 3.33 0.16
C PHE A 181 -19.72 2.61 -1.20
N GLN A 182 -20.46 1.49 -1.34
CA GLN A 182 -20.63 0.82 -2.63
C GLN A 182 -21.35 1.71 -3.65
N LEU A 183 -22.40 2.42 -3.22
CA LEU A 183 -23.11 3.36 -4.09
C LEU A 183 -22.21 4.51 -4.53
N ILE A 184 -21.47 5.11 -3.60
CA ILE A 184 -20.51 6.18 -3.87
C ILE A 184 -19.45 5.71 -4.89
N ASN A 185 -18.87 4.52 -4.67
CA ASN A 185 -17.87 3.95 -5.58
C ASN A 185 -18.42 3.73 -6.99
N ALA A 186 -19.64 3.22 -7.11
CA ALA A 186 -20.28 3.00 -8.41
C ALA A 186 -20.54 4.31 -9.17
N LEU A 187 -20.98 5.35 -8.46
CA LEU A 187 -21.18 6.68 -9.04
C LEU A 187 -19.87 7.29 -9.52
N ILE A 188 -18.82 7.27 -8.70
CA ILE A 188 -17.49 7.79 -9.07
C ILE A 188 -16.93 7.02 -10.28
N THR A 189 -17.01 5.68 -10.26
CA THR A 189 -16.54 4.83 -11.36
C THR A 189 -17.21 5.20 -12.67
N GLN A 190 -18.51 5.46 -12.66
CA GLN A 190 -19.23 5.86 -13.86
C GLN A 190 -18.83 7.26 -14.32
N ILE A 191 -18.71 8.24 -13.42
CA ILE A 191 -18.29 9.60 -13.77
C ILE A 191 -16.91 9.58 -14.43
N VAL A 192 -15.97 8.78 -13.92
CA VAL A 192 -14.63 8.63 -14.50
C VAL A 192 -14.66 7.92 -15.85
N ARG A 193 -15.54 6.93 -16.00
CA ARG A 193 -15.68 6.14 -17.24
C ARG A 193 -16.38 6.91 -18.35
N ASP A 194 -17.37 7.72 -18.01
CA ASP A 194 -18.17 8.48 -18.96
C ASP A 194 -17.56 9.86 -19.20
N ARG A 195 -16.64 9.93 -20.17
CA ARG A 195 -15.94 11.17 -20.56
C ARG A 195 -16.83 12.16 -21.34
N ARG A 196 -18.16 12.04 -21.28
CA ARG A 196 -19.10 12.89 -22.04
C ARG A 196 -19.31 14.24 -21.36
N VAL A 197 -19.51 15.27 -22.17
CA VAL A 197 -19.76 16.65 -21.72
C VAL A 197 -20.95 16.68 -20.76
N PRO A 198 -20.83 17.35 -19.59
CA PRO A 198 -21.88 17.39 -18.59
C PRO A 198 -22.97 18.36 -19.04
N ASP A 199 -23.85 17.93 -19.94
CA ASP A 199 -25.12 18.61 -20.08
C ASP A 199 -26.23 17.66 -20.56
N GLN A 200 -27.33 17.69 -19.81
CA GLN A 200 -28.65 17.06 -20.03
C GLN A 200 -28.88 15.59 -19.62
N ASP A 201 -27.90 14.67 -19.68
CA ASP A 201 -28.14 13.23 -19.39
C ASP A 201 -27.61 12.71 -18.03
N LEU A 202 -27.01 13.57 -17.21
CA LEU A 202 -26.41 13.15 -15.93
C LEU A 202 -27.47 12.71 -14.90
N ASN A 203 -28.59 13.41 -14.78
CA ASN A 203 -29.63 13.09 -13.79
C ASN A 203 -30.37 11.80 -14.12
N SER A 204 -30.68 11.55 -15.40
CA SER A 204 -31.28 10.30 -15.88
C SER A 204 -30.30 9.14 -15.70
N SER A 205 -29.02 9.35 -16.03
CA SER A 205 -27.96 8.35 -15.85
C SER A 205 -27.78 7.99 -14.37
N ILE A 206 -27.69 8.98 -13.46
CA ILE A 206 -27.56 8.74 -12.01
C ILE A 206 -28.75 7.93 -11.47
N ASN A 207 -29.99 8.26 -11.85
CA ASN A 207 -31.17 7.51 -11.40
C ASN A 207 -31.18 6.05 -11.90
N ILE A 208 -30.75 5.81 -13.14
CA ILE A 208 -30.62 4.46 -13.70
C ILE A 208 -29.52 3.69 -12.96
N ILE A 209 -28.39 4.34 -12.63
CA ILE A 209 -27.25 3.72 -11.96
C ILE A 209 -27.60 3.36 -10.51
N VAL A 210 -28.20 4.26 -9.74
CA VAL A 210 -28.66 3.97 -8.38
C VAL A 210 -29.59 2.76 -8.40
N SER A 211 -30.52 2.72 -9.36
CA SER A 211 -31.45 1.59 -9.52
C SER A 211 -30.76 0.29 -9.97
N GLN A 212 -29.71 0.36 -10.80
CA GLN A 212 -28.95 -0.82 -11.24
C GLN A 212 -28.02 -1.36 -10.14
N VAL A 213 -27.39 -0.47 -9.37
CA VAL A 213 -26.51 -0.84 -8.26
C VAL A 213 -27.34 -1.46 -7.13
N LEU A 214 -28.47 -0.85 -6.76
CA LEU A 214 -29.39 -1.45 -5.78
C LEU A 214 -29.87 -2.84 -6.23
N ARG A 215 -30.26 -3.00 -7.50
CA ARG A 215 -30.62 -4.32 -8.05
C ARG A 215 -29.48 -5.34 -7.98
N LYS A 216 -28.25 -4.94 -8.31
CA LYS A 216 -27.09 -5.84 -8.22
C LYS A 216 -26.78 -6.24 -6.79
N LEU A 217 -26.94 -5.33 -5.83
CA LEU A 217 -26.77 -5.64 -4.41
C LEU A 217 -27.85 -6.63 -3.94
N ASP A 218 -29.11 -6.42 -4.32
CA ASP A 218 -30.20 -7.36 -4.03
C ASP A 218 -29.98 -8.73 -4.69
N GLU A 219 -29.47 -8.76 -5.93
CA GLU A 219 -29.13 -10.00 -6.64
C GLU A 219 -27.97 -10.73 -5.97
N GLN A 220 -26.96 -9.99 -5.49
CA GLN A 220 -25.80 -10.55 -4.80
C GLN A 220 -26.19 -11.13 -3.43
N GLU A 221 -27.05 -10.45 -2.68
CA GLU A 221 -27.61 -10.94 -1.42
C GLU A 221 -28.40 -12.25 -1.63
N LYS A 222 -29.22 -12.32 -2.69
CA LYS A 222 -29.94 -13.55 -3.06
C LYS A 222 -29.01 -14.67 -3.48
N LEU A 223 -27.94 -14.36 -4.20
CA LEU A 223 -26.95 -15.34 -4.64
C LEU A 223 -26.19 -15.93 -3.45
N GLU A 224 -25.75 -15.08 -2.51
CA GLU A 224 -25.08 -15.50 -1.28
C GLU A 224 -25.99 -16.38 -0.43
N ALA A 225 -27.27 -16.00 -0.24
CA ALA A 225 -28.24 -16.83 0.46
C ALA A 225 -28.48 -18.20 -0.23
N ALA A 226 -28.51 -18.23 -1.56
CA ALA A 226 -28.66 -19.47 -2.33
C ALA A 226 -27.41 -20.36 -2.23
N LEU A 227 -26.22 -19.75 -2.22
CA LEU A 227 -24.95 -20.46 -2.05
C LEU A 227 -24.84 -21.09 -0.66
N GLU A 228 -25.24 -20.35 0.38
CA GLU A 228 -25.26 -20.84 1.76
C GLU A 228 -26.21 -22.03 1.91
N ALA A 229 -27.41 -21.93 1.33
CA ALA A 229 -28.38 -23.03 1.30
C ALA A 229 -27.83 -24.28 0.57
N ALA A 230 -27.17 -24.09 -0.58
CA ALA A 230 -26.56 -25.18 -1.33
C ALA A 230 -25.38 -25.83 -0.59
N LEU A 231 -24.59 -25.04 0.15
CA LEU A 231 -23.53 -25.57 0.99
C LEU A 231 -24.08 -26.39 2.16
N GLU A 232 -25.18 -25.96 2.76
CA GLU A 232 -25.80 -26.71 3.85
C GLU A 232 -26.40 -28.03 3.34
N GLU A 233 -27.09 -28.01 2.19
CA GLU A 233 -27.58 -29.22 1.53
C GLU A 233 -26.42 -30.18 1.18
N ALA A 234 -25.29 -29.66 0.70
CA ALA A 234 -24.11 -30.48 0.41
C ALA A 234 -23.50 -31.12 1.67
N LYS A 235 -23.50 -30.42 2.81
CA LYS A 235 -23.07 -31.00 4.09
C LYS A 235 -24.01 -32.10 4.55
N GLU A 236 -25.32 -31.89 4.45
CA GLU A 236 -26.33 -32.90 4.80
C GLU A 236 -26.18 -34.15 3.92
N ALA A 237 -26.04 -33.98 2.61
CA ALA A 237 -25.82 -35.09 1.67
C ALA A 237 -24.54 -35.87 2.00
N LYS A 238 -23.45 -35.17 2.36
CA LYS A 238 -22.20 -35.80 2.78
C LYS A 238 -22.37 -36.59 4.08
N ALA A 239 -23.07 -36.04 5.06
CA ALA A 239 -23.35 -36.72 6.33
C ALA A 239 -24.17 -38.01 6.12
N ILE A 240 -25.16 -37.97 5.22
CA ILE A 240 -25.96 -39.15 4.83
C ILE A 240 -25.06 -40.20 4.15
N ALA A 241 -24.20 -39.79 3.21
CA ALA A 241 -23.27 -40.70 2.55
C ALA A 241 -22.28 -41.37 3.53
N GLU A 242 -21.74 -40.61 4.49
CA GLU A 242 -20.86 -41.15 5.53
C GLU A 242 -21.59 -42.10 6.49
N LYS A 243 -22.87 -41.88 6.75
CA LYS A 243 -23.71 -42.81 7.52
C LYS A 243 -23.93 -44.11 6.73
N ALA A 244 -24.33 -44.01 5.46
CA ALA A 244 -24.52 -45.17 4.60
C ALA A 244 -23.23 -45.99 4.43
N LEU A 245 -22.07 -45.34 4.34
CA LEU A 245 -20.77 -46.03 4.27
C LEU A 245 -20.44 -46.80 5.56
N ARG A 246 -20.77 -46.23 6.73
CA ARG A 246 -20.63 -46.93 8.02
C ARG A 246 -21.53 -48.14 8.09
N GLU A 247 -22.81 -47.98 7.78
CA GLU A 247 -23.78 -49.09 7.76
C GLU A 247 -23.34 -50.21 6.80
N LYS A 248 -22.85 -49.85 5.61
CA LYS A 248 -22.28 -50.82 4.67
C LYS A 248 -21.10 -51.58 5.28
N LYS A 249 -20.17 -50.89 5.94
CA LYS A 249 -19.00 -51.51 6.57
C LYS A 249 -19.38 -52.43 7.74
N GLU A 250 -20.39 -52.07 8.51
CA GLU A 250 -20.95 -52.92 9.56
C GLU A 250 -21.56 -54.19 8.97
N LEU A 251 -22.35 -54.08 7.91
CA LEU A 251 -22.92 -55.23 7.21
C LEU A 251 -21.84 -56.12 6.57
N GLU A 252 -20.79 -55.55 6.00
CA GLU A 252 -19.65 -56.31 5.47
C GLU A 252 -18.93 -57.09 6.57
N ASN A 253 -18.73 -56.50 7.75
CA ASN A 253 -18.16 -57.19 8.90
C ASN A 253 -19.06 -58.32 9.40
N GLU A 254 -20.38 -58.08 9.49
CA GLU A 254 -21.34 -59.12 9.87
C GLU A 254 -21.34 -60.29 8.88
N LEU A 255 -21.32 -60.00 7.57
CA LEU A 255 -21.23 -61.02 6.52
C LEU A 255 -19.95 -61.83 6.66
N SER A 256 -18.80 -61.17 6.82
CA SER A 256 -17.52 -61.84 7.05
C SER A 256 -17.55 -62.76 8.29
N SER A 257 -18.16 -62.30 9.39
CA SER A 257 -18.32 -63.12 10.59
C SER A 257 -19.21 -64.36 10.35
N ARG A 258 -20.28 -64.20 9.56
CA ARG A 258 -21.18 -65.30 9.20
C ARG A 258 -20.50 -66.30 8.29
N GLU A 259 -19.68 -65.85 7.34
CA GLU A 259 -18.90 -66.73 6.46
C GLU A 259 -17.95 -67.62 7.27
N VAL A 260 -17.27 -67.07 8.29
CA VAL A 260 -16.43 -67.86 9.20
C VAL A 260 -17.25 -68.90 9.96
N GLN A 261 -18.42 -68.53 10.50
CA GLN A 261 -19.30 -69.47 11.20
C GLN A 261 -19.84 -70.58 10.29
N ILE A 262 -20.13 -70.27 9.03
CA ILE A 262 -20.55 -71.28 8.04
C ILE A 262 -19.39 -72.24 7.77
N ALA A 263 -18.18 -71.74 7.55
CA ALA A 263 -17.01 -72.57 7.33
C ALA A 263 -16.71 -73.50 8.53
N GLU A 264 -16.87 -73.02 9.76
CA GLU A 264 -16.75 -73.84 10.97
C GLU A 264 -17.82 -74.95 11.01
N LYS A 265 -19.08 -74.61 10.72
CA LYS A 265 -20.17 -75.60 10.66
C LYS A 265 -19.95 -76.64 9.57
N ASP A 266 -19.50 -76.25 8.38
CA ASP A 266 -19.19 -77.16 7.27
C ASP A 266 -18.06 -78.13 7.63
N LEU A 267 -17.04 -77.64 8.36
CA LEU A 267 -15.95 -78.47 8.85
C LEU A 267 -16.45 -79.48 9.90
N LEU A 268 -17.36 -79.06 10.78
CA LEU A 268 -18.01 -79.91 11.75
C LEU A 268 -18.84 -81.01 11.05
N ILE A 269 -19.63 -80.66 10.04
CA ILE A 269 -20.43 -81.59 9.23
C ILE A 269 -19.53 -82.64 8.60
N ARG A 270 -18.45 -82.23 7.92
CA ARG A 270 -17.48 -83.18 7.32
C ARG A 270 -16.86 -84.12 8.35
N LYS A 271 -16.59 -83.61 9.55
CA LYS A 271 -16.07 -84.43 10.66
C LYS A 271 -17.10 -85.47 11.13
N TYR A 272 -18.37 -85.07 11.27
CA TYR A 272 -19.45 -85.99 11.60
C TYR A 272 -19.69 -87.03 10.50
N GLU A 273 -19.67 -86.64 9.23
CA GLU A 273 -19.78 -87.57 8.09
C GLU A 273 -18.65 -88.59 8.06
N THR A 274 -17.43 -88.17 8.38
CA THR A 274 -16.25 -89.06 8.46
C THR A 274 -16.42 -90.07 9.59
N ILE A 275 -16.86 -89.61 10.77
CA ILE A 275 -17.13 -90.47 11.93
C ILE A 275 -18.27 -91.46 11.64
N LEU A 276 -19.34 -91.03 10.96
CA LEU A 276 -20.45 -91.91 10.58
C LEU A 276 -20.02 -92.99 9.58
N LYS A 277 -19.13 -92.65 8.64
CA LYS A 277 -18.48 -93.63 7.74
C LYS A 277 -17.61 -94.64 8.52
N GLU A 278 -16.84 -94.19 9.51
CA GLU A 278 -15.99 -95.05 10.34
C GLU A 278 -16.80 -95.98 11.27
N LEU A 279 -17.98 -95.56 11.71
CA LEU A 279 -18.90 -96.34 12.55
C LEU A 279 -19.79 -97.32 11.77
N GLY A 280 -19.59 -97.45 10.45
CA GLY A 280 -20.29 -98.44 9.62
C GLY A 280 -21.76 -98.11 9.29
N TYR A 281 -22.22 -96.89 9.58
CA TYR A 281 -23.52 -96.39 9.15
C TYR A 281 -23.39 -95.71 7.78
N SER A 282 -23.05 -96.48 6.75
CA SER A 282 -23.25 -96.04 5.38
C SER A 282 -24.72 -96.25 5.05
N ASN A 283 -25.51 -95.18 4.96
CA ASN A 283 -26.81 -95.24 4.31
C ASN A 283 -26.58 -95.45 2.82
N ASP A 284 -26.60 -96.71 2.39
CA ASP A 284 -27.12 -97.04 1.06
C ASP A 284 -28.61 -96.70 1.06
N SER A 285 -28.97 -95.56 0.46
CA SER A 285 -30.25 -95.26 -0.25
C SER A 285 -30.26 -93.79 -0.68
#